data_AF-A0A9E2XNI6-F1
#
_entry.id   AF-A0A9E2XNI6-F1
#
_cell.length_a   1.000
_cell.length_b   1.000
_cell.length_c   1.000
_cell.angle_alpha   90.00
_cell.angle_beta   90.00
_cell.angle_gamma   90.00
#
_symmetry.space_group_name_H-M   'P 1'
#
loop_
_entity.id
_entity.type
_entity.pdbx_description
1 polymer ?
#
loop_
_entity_poly.entity_id
_entity_poly.type
_entity_poly.pdbx_seq_one_letter_code
_entity_poly.pdbx_strand_id
1 'polypeptide(L)'
;MLSENLSRNDLSPLERGKQYKAAREMPRFRSTSLRKLADALGVKDFSGMAKALRLAELPECVLKAFASPKDIQVNWGAALHEAIAADEEGVYARAAELASASKAIDPEFIFQRLCNVTQTTASRAGRTEVVNDHQGNKIATLELPKARSRKGIVIRLEPAFGDVDGLKATLRAYCSLDRSPQNDGPLQASRRQP
;
A
#
# COMPACT_ATOMS: atom_id res chain seq x y z
N MET A 1 -7.53 8.81 -42.19
CA MET A 1 -6.09 8.55 -42.09
C MET A 1 -5.63 8.91 -40.68
N LEU A 2 -5.44 7.91 -39.80
CA LEU A 2 -4.90 8.09 -38.45
C LEU A 2 -3.85 7.00 -38.15
N SER A 3 -3.03 6.67 -39.15
CA SER A 3 -2.04 5.59 -39.06
C SER A 3 -0.65 6.02 -39.50
N GLU A 4 -0.30 7.30 -39.29
CA GLU A 4 1.04 7.83 -39.61
C GLU A 4 1.95 8.05 -38.39
N ASN A 5 1.42 7.93 -37.16
CA ASN A 5 2.23 8.07 -35.93
C ASN A 5 2.74 6.74 -35.37
N LEU A 6 2.50 5.61 -36.05
CA LEU A 6 3.04 4.30 -35.68
C LEU A 6 4.49 4.09 -36.19
N SER A 7 5.01 5.03 -36.99
CA SER A 7 6.23 4.86 -37.80
C SER A 7 7.50 5.48 -37.21
N ARG A 8 7.55 5.83 -35.92
CA ARG A 8 8.77 6.34 -35.28
C ARG A 8 9.09 5.60 -33.98
N ASN A 9 9.81 4.48 -34.16
CA ASN A 9 10.88 3.94 -33.32
C ASN A 9 11.02 4.45 -31.87
N ASP A 10 10.07 4.12 -31.00
CA ASP A 10 10.31 4.02 -29.57
C ASP A 10 9.43 2.91 -29.00
N LEU A 11 9.98 1.69 -28.92
CA LEU A 11 9.38 0.63 -28.08
C LEU A 11 9.06 1.24 -26.72
N SER A 12 7.80 1.15 -26.30
CA SER A 12 7.39 1.63 -24.98
C SER A 12 8.28 0.96 -23.92
N PRO A 13 8.64 1.66 -22.82
CA PRO A 13 9.41 1.07 -21.74
C PRO A 13 8.89 -0.30 -21.28
N LEU A 14 7.57 -0.50 -21.29
CA LEU A 14 6.95 -1.79 -20.99
C LEU A 14 7.27 -2.86 -22.06
N GLU A 15 7.23 -2.50 -23.33
CA GLU A 15 7.54 -3.41 -24.44
C GLU A 15 9.01 -3.84 -24.42
N ARG A 16 9.92 -2.89 -24.17
CA ARG A 16 11.34 -3.20 -23.91
C ARG A 16 11.48 -4.13 -22.71
N GLY A 17 10.74 -3.88 -21.63
CA GLY A 17 10.66 -4.75 -20.45
C GLY A 17 10.23 -6.18 -20.77
N LYS A 18 9.20 -6.35 -21.60
CA LYS A 18 8.70 -7.67 -22.04
C LYS A 18 9.76 -8.43 -22.85
N GLN A 19 10.49 -7.74 -23.72
CA GLN A 19 11.61 -8.34 -24.46
C GLN A 19 12.72 -8.83 -23.51
N TYR A 20 13.08 -8.02 -22.50
CA TYR A 20 14.07 -8.42 -21.50
C TYR A 20 13.59 -9.60 -20.64
N LYS A 21 12.31 -9.63 -20.27
CA LYS A 21 11.69 -10.75 -19.54
C LYS A 21 11.76 -12.02 -20.37
N ALA A 22 11.35 -11.96 -21.64
CA ALA A 22 11.44 -13.09 -22.56
C ALA A 22 12.87 -13.60 -22.73
N ALA A 23 13.86 -12.68 -22.83
CA ALA A 23 15.27 -13.04 -22.88
C ALA A 23 15.73 -13.75 -21.60
N ARG A 24 15.29 -13.30 -20.42
CA ARG A 24 15.62 -13.91 -19.13
C ARG A 24 15.06 -15.33 -18.97
N GLU A 25 13.89 -15.60 -19.53
CA GLU A 25 13.25 -16.93 -19.48
C GLU A 25 13.95 -17.98 -20.37
N MET A 26 14.78 -17.54 -21.32
CA MET A 26 15.53 -18.44 -22.19
C MET A 26 16.52 -19.29 -21.36
N PRO A 27 16.68 -20.60 -21.65
CA PRO A 27 17.51 -21.50 -20.84
C PRO A 27 18.94 -21.00 -20.60
N ARG A 28 19.51 -20.28 -21.58
CA ARG A 28 20.86 -19.70 -21.53
C ARG A 28 21.03 -18.53 -20.56
N PHE A 29 19.93 -17.87 -20.16
CA PHE A 29 19.95 -16.69 -19.30
C PHE A 29 19.22 -16.89 -17.97
N ARG A 30 18.57 -18.04 -17.76
CA ARG A 30 17.78 -18.34 -16.54
C ARG A 30 18.58 -18.23 -15.24
N SER A 31 19.86 -18.61 -15.27
CA SER A 31 20.78 -18.53 -14.12
C SER A 31 21.70 -17.30 -14.15
N THR A 32 21.51 -16.40 -15.12
CA THR A 32 22.42 -15.28 -15.38
C THR A 32 21.91 -14.01 -14.69
N SER A 33 22.81 -13.28 -14.02
CA SER A 33 22.47 -12.01 -13.37
C SER A 33 22.01 -10.97 -14.39
N LEU A 34 21.14 -10.04 -13.97
CA LEU A 34 20.62 -8.96 -14.83
C LEU A 34 21.73 -8.13 -15.52
N ARG A 35 22.87 -7.95 -14.85
CA ARG A 35 24.01 -7.23 -15.41
C ARG A 35 24.62 -7.97 -16.60
N LYS A 36 24.87 -9.27 -16.45
CA LYS A 36 25.34 -10.14 -17.55
C LYS A 36 24.32 -10.23 -18.70
N LEU A 37 23.02 -10.18 -18.40
CA LEU A 37 21.99 -10.08 -19.43
C LEU A 37 22.10 -8.75 -20.19
N ALA A 38 22.32 -7.63 -19.50
CA ALA A 38 22.49 -6.32 -20.11
C ALA A 38 23.75 -6.27 -21.00
N ASP A 39 24.88 -6.82 -20.53
CA ASP A 39 26.11 -6.96 -21.30
C ASP A 39 25.89 -7.81 -22.56
N ALA A 40 25.21 -8.95 -22.44
CA ALA A 40 24.89 -9.83 -23.57
C ALA A 40 23.95 -9.19 -24.61
N LEU A 41 23.12 -8.25 -24.18
CA LEU A 41 22.20 -7.50 -25.04
C LEU A 41 22.79 -6.17 -25.54
N GLY A 42 24.02 -5.81 -25.13
CA GLY A 42 24.67 -4.55 -25.50
C GLY A 42 23.97 -3.30 -24.92
N VAL A 43 23.20 -3.44 -23.84
CA VAL A 43 22.42 -2.35 -23.24
C VAL A 43 23.32 -1.51 -22.34
N LYS A 44 23.53 -0.24 -22.71
CA LYS A 44 24.32 0.73 -21.93
C LYS A 44 23.54 1.26 -20.72
N ASP A 45 22.23 1.46 -20.87
CA ASP A 45 21.35 2.02 -19.83
C ASP A 45 20.77 0.96 -18.90
N PHE A 46 21.62 0.39 -18.03
CA PHE A 46 21.22 -0.64 -17.08
C PHE A 46 20.06 -0.22 -16.16
N SER A 47 20.07 1.03 -15.69
CA SER A 47 19.01 1.56 -14.80
C SER A 47 17.64 1.59 -15.49
N GLY A 48 17.60 2.01 -16.76
CA GLY A 48 16.37 2.01 -17.56
C GLY A 48 15.88 0.59 -17.84
N MET A 49 16.79 -0.33 -18.19
CA MET A 49 16.50 -1.74 -18.40
C MET A 49 15.92 -2.39 -17.14
N ALA A 50 16.52 -2.17 -15.97
CA ALA A 50 16.07 -2.76 -14.71
C ALA A 50 14.66 -2.30 -14.35
N LYS A 51 14.35 -1.00 -14.53
CA LYS A 51 13.00 -0.48 -14.28
C LYS A 51 11.97 -1.03 -15.27
N ALA A 52 12.32 -1.06 -16.56
CA ALA A 52 11.48 -1.63 -17.60
C ALA A 52 11.16 -3.11 -17.36
N LEU A 53 12.17 -3.90 -16.98
CA LEU A 53 11.99 -5.31 -16.64
C LEU A 53 11.07 -5.48 -15.44
N ARG A 54 11.28 -4.70 -14.38
CA ARG A 54 10.46 -4.77 -13.16
C ARG A 54 9.00 -4.47 -13.44
N LEU A 55 8.74 -3.57 -14.38
CA LEU A 55 7.39 -3.28 -14.87
C LEU A 55 6.79 -4.47 -15.63
N ALA A 56 7.56 -5.14 -16.48
CA ALA A 56 7.10 -6.32 -17.22
C ALA A 56 6.93 -7.59 -16.36
N GLU A 57 7.54 -7.62 -15.18
CA GLU A 57 7.37 -8.66 -14.17
C GLU A 57 6.06 -8.51 -13.37
N LEU A 58 5.34 -7.39 -13.52
CA LEU A 58 4.05 -7.21 -12.84
C LEU A 58 3.01 -8.26 -13.28
N PRO A 59 2.15 -8.71 -12.35
CA PRO A 59 1.03 -9.60 -12.66
C PRO A 59 0.06 -8.99 -13.69
N GLU A 60 -0.49 -9.83 -14.56
CA GLU A 60 -1.41 -9.36 -15.61
C GLU A 60 -2.70 -8.74 -15.05
N CYS A 61 -3.18 -9.19 -13.89
CA CYS A 61 -4.33 -8.61 -13.21
C CYS A 61 -4.10 -7.12 -12.86
N VAL A 62 -2.89 -6.78 -12.43
CA VAL A 62 -2.48 -5.41 -12.11
C VAL A 62 -2.35 -4.58 -13.39
N LEU A 63 -1.80 -5.14 -14.47
CA LEU A 63 -1.71 -4.45 -15.76
C LEU A 63 -3.09 -4.19 -16.37
N LYS A 64 -4.05 -5.10 -16.20
CA LYS A 64 -5.44 -4.96 -16.67
C LYS A 64 -6.26 -3.92 -15.91
N ALA A 65 -5.82 -3.50 -14.73
CA ALA A 65 -6.44 -2.40 -14.00
C ALA A 65 -6.21 -1.04 -14.70
N PHE A 66 -5.22 -0.94 -15.59
CA PHE A 66 -4.95 0.25 -16.39
C PHE A 66 -5.62 0.15 -17.77
N ALA A 67 -6.18 1.27 -18.25
CA ALA A 67 -6.87 1.33 -19.54
C ALA A 67 -5.93 1.06 -20.73
N SER A 68 -4.69 1.57 -20.67
CA SER A 68 -3.64 1.26 -21.63
C SER A 68 -2.33 0.92 -20.91
N PRO A 69 -1.57 -0.09 -21.38
CA PRO A 69 -0.25 -0.41 -20.83
C PRO A 69 0.78 0.74 -20.97
N LYS A 70 0.49 1.74 -21.82
CA LYS A 70 1.32 2.94 -21.98
C LYS A 70 1.11 3.97 -20.87
N ASP A 71 0.01 3.87 -20.13
CA ASP A 71 -0.33 4.80 -19.06
C ASP A 71 0.49 4.54 -17.78
N ILE A 72 1.16 3.40 -17.72
CA ILE A 72 1.93 2.99 -16.56
C ILE A 72 3.33 3.59 -16.62
N GLN A 73 3.67 4.40 -15.61
CA GLN A 73 4.99 5.01 -15.54
C GLN A 73 6.08 4.01 -15.15
N VAL A 74 7.26 4.18 -15.74
CA VAL A 74 8.44 3.31 -15.52
C VAL A 74 8.89 3.30 -14.05
N ASN A 75 8.68 4.40 -13.33
CA ASN A 75 9.08 4.52 -11.92
C ASN A 75 8.09 3.84 -10.96
N TRP A 76 6.87 3.53 -11.39
CA TRP A 76 5.85 2.89 -10.55
C TRP A 76 6.11 1.40 -10.30
N GLY A 77 6.88 0.74 -11.17
CA GLY A 77 7.13 -0.70 -11.06
C GLY A 77 7.72 -1.13 -9.71
N ALA A 78 8.61 -0.32 -9.12
CA ALA A 78 9.18 -0.63 -7.81
C ALA A 78 8.12 -0.58 -6.70
N ALA A 79 7.30 0.48 -6.68
CA ALA A 79 6.26 0.68 -5.68
C ALA A 79 5.13 -0.35 -5.79
N LEU A 80 4.74 -0.72 -7.02
CA LEU A 80 3.72 -1.76 -7.25
C LEU A 80 4.20 -3.14 -6.75
N HIS A 81 5.46 -3.50 -7.00
CA HIS A 81 6.03 -4.75 -6.46
C HIS A 81 6.08 -4.74 -4.92
N GLU A 82 6.44 -3.61 -4.30
CA GLU A 82 6.44 -3.47 -2.84
C GLU A 82 5.02 -3.62 -2.27
N ALA A 83 4.02 -3.03 -2.92
CA ALA A 83 2.63 -3.16 -2.50
C ALA A 83 2.10 -4.60 -2.63
N ILE A 84 2.42 -5.29 -3.72
CA ILE A 84 2.06 -6.71 -3.90
C ILE A 84 2.74 -7.58 -2.83
N ALA A 85 4.01 -7.31 -2.52
CA ALA A 85 4.73 -8.05 -1.48
C ALA A 85 4.18 -7.79 -0.06
N ALA A 86 3.53 -6.65 0.17
CA ALA A 86 2.93 -6.29 1.45
C ALA A 86 1.50 -6.83 1.63
N ASP A 87 0.71 -6.83 0.56
CA ASP A 87 -0.72 -7.19 0.56
C ASP A 87 -1.14 -7.76 -0.81
N GLU A 88 -0.73 -8.99 -1.12
CA GLU A 88 -0.99 -9.60 -2.42
C GLU A 88 -2.50 -9.70 -2.74
N GLU A 89 -3.28 -10.19 -1.77
CA GLU A 89 -4.69 -10.48 -1.94
C GLU A 89 -5.50 -9.18 -2.07
N GLY A 90 -5.21 -8.19 -1.23
CA GLY A 90 -5.87 -6.90 -1.31
C GLY A 90 -5.50 -6.12 -2.58
N VAL A 91 -4.25 -6.20 -3.06
CA VAL A 91 -3.87 -5.57 -4.33
C VAL A 91 -4.65 -6.19 -5.50
N TYR A 92 -4.79 -7.51 -5.53
CA TYR A 92 -5.53 -8.20 -6.59
C TYR A 92 -7.03 -7.92 -6.55
N ALA A 93 -7.64 -7.87 -5.36
CA ALA A 93 -9.03 -7.48 -5.20
C ALA A 93 -9.27 -6.07 -5.74
N ARG A 94 -8.44 -5.09 -5.34
CA ARG A 94 -8.52 -3.70 -5.84
C ARG A 94 -8.29 -3.60 -7.35
N ALA A 95 -7.35 -4.38 -7.89
CA ALA A 95 -7.09 -4.42 -9.32
C ALA A 95 -8.32 -4.93 -10.10
N ALA A 96 -8.99 -5.96 -9.59
CA ALA A 96 -10.21 -6.50 -10.21
C ALA A 96 -11.38 -5.50 -10.16
N GLU A 97 -11.57 -4.80 -9.05
CA GLU A 97 -12.56 -3.74 -8.91
C GLU A 97 -12.31 -2.60 -9.91
N LEU A 98 -11.07 -2.13 -10.00
CA LEU A 98 -10.66 -1.04 -10.90
C LEU A 98 -10.78 -1.44 -12.37
N ALA A 99 -10.44 -2.69 -12.72
CA ALA A 99 -10.59 -3.21 -14.08
C ALA A 99 -12.07 -3.33 -14.50
N SER A 100 -12.98 -3.51 -13.54
CA SER A 100 -14.42 -3.61 -13.78
C SER A 100 -15.13 -2.25 -13.87
N ALA A 101 -14.41 -1.15 -13.57
CA ALA A 101 -14.98 0.19 -13.66
C ALA A 101 -15.15 0.61 -15.13
N SER A 102 -16.37 1.01 -15.51
CA SER A 102 -16.71 1.37 -16.89
C SER A 102 -16.24 2.77 -17.31
N LYS A 103 -15.75 3.58 -16.37
CA LYS A 103 -15.27 4.95 -16.61
C LYS A 103 -13.76 4.95 -16.75
N ALA A 104 -13.23 5.77 -17.65
CA ALA A 104 -11.79 6.04 -17.70
C ALA A 104 -11.35 6.65 -16.35
N ILE A 105 -10.62 5.85 -15.57
CA ILE A 105 -10.02 6.27 -14.31
C ILE A 105 -8.62 6.81 -14.61
N ASP A 106 -8.24 7.86 -13.90
CA ASP A 106 -6.90 8.42 -14.00
C ASP A 106 -5.82 7.37 -13.63
N PRO A 107 -4.77 7.16 -14.45
CA PRO A 107 -3.72 6.18 -14.19
C PRO A 107 -2.96 6.39 -12.87
N GLU A 108 -2.76 7.65 -12.46
CA GLU A 108 -2.13 7.98 -11.18
C GLU A 108 -3.06 7.59 -10.02
N PHE A 109 -4.37 7.78 -10.17
CA PHE A 109 -5.35 7.34 -9.18
C PHE A 109 -5.37 5.80 -9.03
N ILE A 110 -5.33 5.07 -10.14
CA ILE A 110 -5.22 3.60 -10.15
C ILE A 110 -3.94 3.18 -9.40
N PHE A 111 -2.80 3.79 -9.73
CA PHE A 111 -1.52 3.51 -9.08
C PHE A 111 -1.57 3.75 -7.55
N GLN A 112 -2.14 4.87 -7.11
CA GLN A 112 -2.29 5.18 -5.68
C GLN A 112 -3.17 4.17 -4.97
N ARG A 113 -4.29 3.81 -5.60
CA ARG A 113 -5.26 2.85 -5.07
C ARG A 113 -4.67 1.44 -4.96
N LEU A 114 -3.91 1.01 -5.98
CA LEU A 114 -3.24 -0.29 -6.01
C LEU A 114 -2.11 -0.37 -4.99
N CYS A 115 -1.27 0.66 -4.92
CA CYS A 115 -0.13 0.67 -3.99
C CYS A 115 -0.54 0.66 -2.51
N ASN A 116 -1.86 0.71 -2.24
CA ASN A 116 -2.38 1.00 -0.91
C ASN A 116 -1.56 2.14 -0.30
N VAL A 117 -1.24 3.16 -1.13
CA VAL A 117 -1.29 4.54 -0.67
C VAL A 117 -2.77 4.75 -0.44
N THR A 118 -3.26 4.07 0.59
CA THR A 118 -4.40 4.52 1.31
C THR A 118 -4.11 6.01 1.44
N GLN A 119 -5.10 6.78 1.11
CA GLN A 119 -5.50 7.76 2.08
C GLN A 119 -5.78 7.07 3.44
N THR A 120 -4.77 6.42 4.03
CA THR A 120 -4.27 6.70 5.35
C THR A 120 -3.54 8.04 5.18
N THR A 121 -4.35 9.06 4.89
CA THR A 121 -4.30 10.32 5.61
C THR A 121 -4.64 10.07 7.10
N ALA A 122 -4.11 9.00 7.71
CA ALA A 122 -3.52 9.06 9.03
C ALA A 122 -2.00 9.14 8.84
N SER A 123 -1.60 10.30 8.34
CA SER A 123 -0.49 11.05 8.91
C SER A 123 0.89 10.37 8.95
N ARG A 124 1.64 10.56 7.87
CA ARG A 124 3.11 10.74 7.98
C ARG A 124 3.48 12.04 8.72
N ALA A 125 2.49 12.86 9.10
CA ALA A 125 2.68 14.17 9.72
C ALA A 125 2.50 14.18 11.25
N GLY A 126 2.14 13.11 11.95
CA GLY A 126 1.62 13.27 13.32
C GLY A 126 0.25 13.94 13.26
N ARG A 127 -0.75 13.37 13.93
CA ARG A 127 -2.14 13.81 13.81
C ARG A 127 -2.57 14.32 15.17
N THR A 128 -2.99 15.57 15.21
CA THR A 128 -3.59 16.18 16.39
C THR A 128 -5.10 16.10 16.23
N GLU A 129 -5.78 15.28 17.03
CA GLU A 129 -7.23 15.20 17.06
C GLU A 129 -7.78 15.96 18.26
N VAL A 130 -8.84 16.73 18.06
CA VAL A 130 -9.54 17.41 19.15
C VAL A 130 -10.76 16.56 19.50
N VAL A 131 -10.86 16.17 20.77
CA VAL A 131 -12.03 15.46 21.31
C VAL A 131 -12.91 16.50 21.98
N ASN A 132 -14.18 16.55 21.56
CA ASN A 132 -15.20 17.41 22.14
C ASN A 132 -16.17 16.58 22.99
N ASP A 133 -16.82 17.21 23.96
CA ASP A 133 -17.95 16.63 24.68
C ASP A 133 -19.22 16.60 23.81
N HIS A 134 -20.29 16.02 24.37
CA HIS A 134 -21.62 15.98 23.77
C HIS A 134 -22.28 17.37 23.62
N GLN A 135 -21.70 18.41 24.22
CA GLN A 135 -22.14 19.81 24.16
C GLN A 135 -21.28 20.64 23.18
N GLY A 136 -20.29 20.02 22.52
CA GLY A 136 -19.39 20.67 21.58
C GLY A 136 -18.18 21.37 22.21
N ASN A 137 -17.98 21.32 23.52
CA ASN A 137 -16.81 21.88 24.19
C ASN A 137 -15.61 20.96 24.06
N LYS A 138 -14.44 21.54 23.81
CA LYS A 138 -13.19 20.80 23.72
C LYS A 138 -12.79 20.20 25.08
N ILE A 139 -12.63 18.88 25.15
CA ILE A 139 -12.23 18.15 26.37
C ILE A 139 -10.82 17.56 26.30
N ALA A 140 -10.32 17.25 25.10
CA ALA A 140 -8.99 16.70 24.96
C ALA A 140 -8.36 17.00 23.59
N THR A 141 -7.05 16.86 23.54
CA THR A 141 -6.27 16.86 22.31
C THR A 141 -5.40 15.60 22.29
N LEU A 142 -5.59 14.76 21.27
CA LEU A 142 -4.83 13.54 21.04
C LEU A 142 -3.71 13.84 20.04
N GLU A 143 -2.46 13.73 20.47
CA GLU A 143 -1.29 13.85 19.60
C GLU A 143 -0.76 12.44 19.28
N LEU A 144 -1.06 11.99 18.06
CA LEU A 144 -0.57 10.73 17.52
C LEU A 144 0.82 10.94 16.90
N PRO A 145 1.84 10.16 17.28
CA PRO A 145 3.18 10.28 16.76
C PRO A 145 3.27 9.80 15.30
N LYS A 146 4.27 10.28 14.56
CA LYS A 146 4.55 9.83 13.19
C LYS A 146 4.85 8.32 13.16
N ALA A 147 4.37 7.62 12.14
CA ALA A 147 4.68 6.20 11.93
C ALA A 147 6.21 5.98 11.88
N ARG A 148 6.72 5.08 12.74
CA ARG A 148 8.13 4.81 13.14
C ARG A 148 8.65 5.49 14.40
N SER A 149 7.89 6.34 15.07
CA SER A 149 8.34 6.89 16.36
C SER A 149 8.18 5.85 17.48
N ARG A 150 9.22 5.63 18.30
CA ARG A 150 9.10 4.92 19.58
C ARG A 150 8.35 5.73 20.65
N LYS A 151 7.96 6.98 20.35
CA LYS A 151 7.19 7.81 21.27
C LYS A 151 5.77 7.28 21.34
N GLY A 152 5.23 7.15 22.55
CA GLY A 152 3.83 6.80 22.79
C GLY A 152 2.88 7.91 22.35
N ILE A 153 1.59 7.61 22.37
CA ILE A 153 0.50 8.55 22.10
C ILE A 153 0.42 9.54 23.27
N VAL A 154 0.34 10.84 22.99
CA VAL A 154 0.22 11.89 24.02
C VAL A 154 -1.22 12.39 24.04
N ILE A 155 -1.89 12.28 25.18
CA ILE A 155 -3.24 12.81 25.40
C ILE A 155 -3.10 14.04 26.29
N ARG A 156 -3.49 15.22 25.80
CA ARG A 156 -3.65 16.43 26.61
C ARG A 156 -5.11 16.61 26.95
N LEU A 157 -5.45 16.56 28.23
CA LEU A 157 -6.81 16.81 28.72
C LEU A 157 -6.91 18.28 29.14
N GLU A 158 -8.01 18.95 28.80
CA GLU A 158 -8.28 20.29 29.31
C GLU A 158 -8.58 20.22 30.82
N PRO A 159 -8.24 21.26 31.61
CA PRO A 159 -8.30 21.25 33.08
C PRO A 159 -9.72 21.14 33.66
N ALA A 160 -10.75 21.12 32.82
CA ALA A 160 -12.12 20.81 33.22
C ALA A 160 -12.32 19.35 33.67
N PHE A 161 -11.33 18.47 33.41
CA PHE A 161 -11.28 17.13 34.00
C PHE A 161 -10.80 17.23 35.46
N GLY A 162 -11.75 17.33 36.39
CA GLY A 162 -11.50 17.57 37.82
C GLY A 162 -10.84 16.44 38.61
N ASP A 163 -10.58 15.27 38.01
CA ASP A 163 -9.92 14.15 38.70
C ASP A 163 -8.85 13.47 37.83
N VAL A 164 -7.62 13.93 37.99
CA VAL A 164 -6.43 13.41 37.31
C VAL A 164 -6.01 12.04 37.87
N ASP A 165 -6.29 11.75 39.14
CA ASP A 165 -5.83 10.53 39.80
C ASP A 165 -6.75 9.34 39.52
N GLY A 166 -8.06 9.56 39.44
CA GLY A 166 -9.02 8.57 38.92
C GLY A 166 -8.73 8.18 37.47
N LEU A 167 -8.32 9.14 36.63
CA LEU A 167 -7.93 8.87 35.24
C LEU A 167 -6.63 8.04 35.17
N LYS A 168 -5.61 8.37 35.97
CA LYS A 168 -4.37 7.57 36.05
C LYS A 168 -4.63 6.15 36.52
N ALA A 169 -5.51 5.96 37.51
CA ALA A 169 -5.86 4.64 38.03
C ALA A 169 -6.55 3.79 36.95
N THR A 170 -7.50 4.38 36.21
CA THR A 170 -8.23 3.71 35.12
C THR A 170 -7.31 3.34 33.97
N LEU A 171 -6.42 4.24 33.54
CA LEU A 171 -5.45 3.97 32.47
C LEU A 171 -4.45 2.87 32.86
N ARG A 172 -4.01 2.83 34.12
CA ARG A 172 -3.16 1.74 34.63
C ARG A 172 -3.88 0.40 34.63
N ALA A 173 -5.14 0.36 35.06
CA ALA A 173 -5.97 -0.84 35.04
C ALA A 173 -6.15 -1.36 33.61
N TYR A 174 -6.37 -0.47 32.63
CA TYR A 174 -6.50 -0.85 31.23
C TYR A 174 -5.18 -1.41 30.63
N CYS A 175 -4.05 -0.75 30.91
CA CYS A 175 -2.74 -1.24 30.45
C CYS A 175 -2.30 -2.55 31.11
N SER A 176 -2.89 -2.94 32.24
CA SER A 176 -2.60 -4.22 32.90
C SER A 176 -3.49 -5.37 32.41
N LEU A 177 -4.56 -5.09 31.64
CA LEU A 177 -5.41 -6.09 31.00
C LEU A 177 -4.84 -6.64 29.68
N ASP A 178 -3.90 -5.92 29.04
CA ASP A 178 -3.37 -6.28 27.70
C ASP A 178 -2.19 -7.28 27.74
N ARG A 179 -2.10 -8.08 28.81
CA ARG A 179 -1.23 -9.27 28.89
C ARG A 179 -2.01 -10.47 29.43
N SER A 180 -2.96 -10.97 28.65
CA SER A 180 -3.35 -12.38 28.69
C SER A 180 -3.95 -12.78 27.33
N PRO A 181 -3.55 -13.94 26.78
CA PRO A 181 -4.00 -14.38 25.47
C PRO A 181 -5.48 -14.76 25.51
N GLN A 182 -6.19 -14.45 24.42
CA GLN A 182 -7.53 -14.96 24.14
C GLN A 182 -7.56 -16.49 24.27
N ASN A 183 -8.33 -17.00 25.23
CA ASN A 183 -9.11 -18.22 25.03
C ASN A 183 -10.24 -18.29 26.06
N ASP A 184 -11.44 -17.82 25.70
CA ASP A 184 -12.66 -18.23 26.37
C ASP A 184 -13.72 -18.50 25.29
N GLY A 185 -14.01 -19.80 25.12
CA GLY A 185 -15.10 -20.30 24.30
C GLY A 185 -16.47 -19.88 24.84
N PRO A 186 -17.54 -20.13 24.07
CA PRO A 186 -18.83 -19.49 24.30
C PRO A 186 -19.50 -19.93 25.62
N LEU A 187 -19.99 -18.93 26.35
CA LEU A 187 -20.88 -19.02 27.49
C LEU A 187 -22.14 -19.83 27.14
N GLN A 188 -22.21 -21.08 27.60
CA GLN A 188 -23.47 -21.82 27.74
C GLN A 188 -24.13 -21.40 29.05
N ALA A 189 -25.18 -20.57 28.93
CA ALA A 189 -26.05 -20.21 30.03
C ALA A 189 -26.87 -21.45 30.47
N SER A 190 -26.59 -21.93 31.68
CA SER A 190 -27.42 -22.92 32.37
C SER A 190 -28.44 -22.18 33.25
N ARG A 191 -29.72 -22.53 33.09
CA ARG A 191 -30.70 -22.85 34.17
C ARG A 191 -32.14 -22.65 33.71
N ARG A 192 -32.97 -23.70 33.77
CA ARG A 192 -33.86 -24.02 34.91
C ARG A 192 -34.79 -25.19 34.54
N GLN A 193 -34.64 -26.30 35.28
CA GLN A 193 -35.72 -27.25 35.57
C GLN A 193 -36.74 -26.58 36.51
N PRO A 194 -37.97 -27.12 36.61
CA PRO A 194 -38.22 -28.23 37.54
C PRO A 194 -38.48 -29.58 36.86
#